data_AF-A0A367LUD1-F1
#
_entry.id   AF-A0A367LUD1-F1
#
_cell.length_a   1.000
_cell.length_b   1.000
_cell.length_c   1.000
_cell.angle_alpha   90.00
_cell.angle_beta   90.00
_cell.angle_gamma   90.00
#
_symmetry.space_group_name_H-M   'P 1'
#
loop_
_entity.id
_entity.type
_entity.pdbx_description
1 polymer ?
#
loop_
_entity_poly.entity_id
_entity_poly.type
_entity_poly.pdbx_seq_one_letter_code
_entity_poly.pdbx_strand_id
1 'polypeptide(L)' 'MTTQPQPGHVSLDSSTQPARVRAIGDWTLAHYTALEREVTRLRSEVAGNASFDLSQLGALDTAGAALL' A
#
# COMPACT_ATOMS: atom_id res chain seq x y z
N MET A 1 20.63 8.19 -11.07
CA MET A 1 20.48 6.87 -10.43
C MET A 1 19.05 6.43 -10.70
N THR A 2 18.81 5.45 -11.57
CA THR A 2 17.47 4.90 -11.77
C THR A 2 17.18 4.01 -10.58
N THR A 3 16.34 4.46 -9.65
CA THR A 3 15.73 3.60 -8.64
C THR A 3 15.09 2.42 -9.39
N GLN A 4 15.55 1.21 -9.08
CA GLN A 4 15.00 0.00 -9.67
C GLN A 4 13.51 -0.07 -9.30
N PRO A 5 12.61 -0.38 -10.25
CA PRO A 5 11.18 -0.47 -9.95
C PRO A 5 10.98 -1.48 -8.83
N GLN A 6 10.38 -1.03 -7.73
CA GLN A 6 10.15 -1.83 -6.54
C GLN A 6 8.66 -2.16 -6.49
N PRO A 7 8.25 -3.44 -6.54
CA PRO A 7 6.84 -3.79 -6.48
C PRO A 7 6.15 -3.18 -5.27
N GLY A 8 4.96 -2.62 -5.49
CA GLY A 8 4.12 -2.09 -4.42
C GLY A 8 3.71 -3.17 -3.41
N HIS A 9 3.68 -2.79 -2.14
CA HIS A 9 3.21 -3.61 -1.02
C HIS A 9 2.45 -2.73 -0.02
N VAL A 10 1.58 -3.34 0.77
CA VAL A 10 0.80 -2.70 1.83
C VAL A 10 0.98 -3.44 3.17
N SER A 11 1.23 -2.73 4.25
CA SER A 11 1.41 -3.36 5.57
C SER A 11 0.59 -2.67 6.63
N LEU A 12 0.12 -3.44 7.61
CA LEU A 12 -0.54 -2.93 8.81
C LEU A 12 0.43 -2.99 9.98
N ASP A 13 0.70 -1.82 10.54
CA ASP A 13 1.43 -1.66 11.79
C ASP A 13 0.43 -1.45 12.94
N SER A 14 0.11 -2.56 13.62
CA SER A 14 -0.77 -2.58 14.79
C SER A 14 -0.04 -2.26 16.10
N SER A 15 1.26 -1.92 16.06
CA SER A 15 2.00 -1.49 17.26
C SER A 15 1.71 -0.04 17.65
N THR A 16 1.07 0.72 16.76
CA THR A 16 0.68 2.11 16.95
C THR A 16 -0.83 2.24 17.22
N GLN A 17 -1.23 3.33 17.90
CA GLN A 17 -2.64 3.63 18.17
C GLN A 17 -2.94 5.08 17.77
N PRO A 18 -3.75 5.32 16.72
CA PRO A 18 -4.41 4.33 15.85
C PRO A 18 -3.41 3.47 15.06
N ALA A 19 -3.83 2.27 14.65
CA ALA A 19 -3.01 1.40 13.79
C ALA A 19 -2.63 2.13 12.50
N ARG A 20 -1.51 1.79 11.88
CA ARG A 20 -1.01 2.49 10.69
C ARG A 20 -0.92 1.56 9.49
N VAL A 21 -1.64 1.90 8.43
CA VAL A 21 -1.51 1.28 7.11
C VAL A 21 -0.39 1.99 6.34
N ARG A 22 0.62 1.25 5.89
CA ARG A 22 1.74 1.80 5.10
C ARG A 22 1.67 1.29 3.66
N ALA A 23 1.65 2.21 2.71
CA ALA A 23 1.81 1.92 1.29
C ALA A 23 3.26 2.16 0.88
N ILE A 24 3.91 1.14 0.32
CA ILE A 24 5.34 1.13 0.04
C ILE A 24 5.56 0.72 -1.41
N GLY A 25 6.56 1.29 -2.08
CA GLY A 25 6.97 0.90 -3.42
C GLY A 25 6.04 1.41 -4.53
N ASP A 26 6.18 0.87 -5.72
CA ASP A 26 5.49 1.33 -6.93
C ASP A 26 4.10 0.70 -7.04
N TRP A 27 3.08 1.53 -6.87
CA TRP A 27 1.67 1.19 -7.06
C TRP A 27 1.29 1.48 -8.51
N THR A 28 1.74 0.59 -9.39
CA THR A 28 1.50 0.68 -10.84
C THR A 28 0.89 -0.60 -11.38
N LEU A 29 0.32 -0.52 -12.58
CA LEU A 29 -0.35 -1.62 -13.26
C LEU A 29 0.54 -2.88 -13.40
N ALA A 30 1.86 -2.71 -13.50
CA ALA A 30 2.82 -3.80 -13.65
C ALA A 30 2.71 -4.89 -12.57
N HIS A 31 2.26 -4.52 -11.35
CA HIS A 31 2.12 -5.42 -10.21
C HIS A 31 0.72 -5.36 -9.56
N TYR A 32 -0.26 -4.80 -10.27
CA TYR A 32 -1.60 -4.51 -9.73
C TYR A 32 -2.29 -5.74 -9.14
N THR A 33 -2.32 -6.89 -9.82
CA THR A 33 -3.06 -8.07 -9.36
C THR A 33 -2.49 -8.69 -8.07
N ALA A 34 -1.20 -8.52 -7.80
CA ALA A 34 -0.63 -8.93 -6.52
C ALA A 34 -1.03 -7.94 -5.42
N LEU A 35 -0.88 -6.65 -5.70
CA LEU A 35 -1.20 -5.56 -4.80
C LEU A 35 -2.69 -5.51 -4.41
N GLU A 36 -3.59 -5.71 -5.36
CA GLU A 36 -5.05 -5.75 -5.14
C GLU A 36 -5.45 -6.85 -4.15
N ARG A 37 -4.84 -8.04 -4.25
CA ARG A 37 -5.09 -9.14 -3.31
C ARG A 37 -4.62 -8.79 -1.90
N GLU A 38 -3.48 -8.12 -1.82
CA GLU A 38 -2.89 -7.69 -0.55
C GLU A 38 -3.73 -6.61 0.12
N VAL A 39 -4.16 -5.60 -0.63
CA VAL A 39 -5.08 -4.54 -0.18
C VAL A 39 -6.41 -5.13 0.25
N THR A 40 -6.98 -6.06 -0.51
CA THR A 40 -8.24 -6.72 -0.16
C THR A 40 -8.13 -7.49 1.16
N ARG A 41 -7.03 -8.23 1.35
CA ARG A 41 -6.76 -8.91 2.61
C ARG A 41 -6.61 -7.90 3.75
N LEU A 42 -5.83 -6.85 3.57
CA LEU A 42 -5.60 -5.84 4.60
C LEU A 42 -6.89 -5.13 5.02
N ARG A 43 -7.79 -4.81 4.07
CA ARG A 43 -9.09 -4.19 4.36
C ARG A 43 -9.93 -5.03 5.33
N SER A 44 -9.76 -6.35 5.37
CA SER A 44 -10.41 -7.22 6.35
C SER A 44 -9.74 -7.23 7.72
N GLU A 45 -8.45 -6.88 7.80
CA GLU A 45 -7.64 -6.88 9.02
C GLU A 45 -7.64 -5.51 9.73
N VAL A 46 -7.87 -4.41 8.98
CA VAL A 46 -7.92 -3.05 9.53
C VAL A 46 -9.21 -2.85 10.33
N ALA A 47 -9.09 -2.84 11.66
CA ALA A 47 -10.16 -2.46 12.57
C ALA A 47 -10.31 -0.92 12.60
N GLY A 48 -11.28 -0.39 11.86
CA GLY A 48 -11.74 0.99 11.98
C GLY A 48 -10.63 2.04 11.86
N ASN A 49 -10.44 2.85 12.91
CA ASN A 49 -9.61 4.06 12.90
C ASN A 49 -8.14 3.70 12.68
N ALA A 50 -7.68 3.74 11.42
CA ALA A 50 -6.29 3.54 11.02
C ALA A 50 -5.76 4.77 10.29
N SER A 51 -4.51 5.12 10.58
CA SER A 51 -3.78 6.15 9.86
C SER A 51 -3.16 5.58 8.59
N PHE A 52 -3.13 6.36 7.51
CA PHE A 52 -2.46 5.98 6.26
C PHE A 52 -1.12 6.72 6.15
N ASP A 53 -0.06 5.96 5.88
CA ASP A 53 1.29 6.45 5.66
C ASP A 53 1.72 6.13 4.23
N LEU A 54 1.87 7.19 3.44
CA LEU A 54 2.27 7.15 2.03
C LEU A 54 3.70 7.66 1.84
N SER A 55 4.47 7.86 2.92
CA SER A 55 5.81 8.44 2.86
C SER A 55 6.82 7.60 2.08
N GLN A 56 6.56 6.30 1.93
CA GLN A 56 7.38 5.36 1.17
C GLN A 56 6.74 4.91 -0.14
N LEU A 57 5.68 5.61 -0.58
CA LEU A 57 5.06 5.35 -1.87
C LEU A 57 6.01 5.79 -2.99
N GLY A 58 6.21 4.89 -3.96
CA GLY A 58 6.98 5.13 -5.17
C GLY A 58 6.13 5.71 -6.29
N ALA A 59 6.31 5.19 -7.50
CA ALA A 59 5.48 5.53 -8.64
C ALA A 59 4.02 5.14 -8.38
N LEU A 60 3.09 6.05 -8.70
CA LEU A 60 1.66 5.85 -8.58
C LEU A 60 1.01 6.13 -9.93
N ASP A 61 0.25 5.18 -10.45
CA ASP A 61 -0.60 5.39 -11.63
C ASP A 61 -2.09 5.41 -11.26
N THR A 62 -2.96 5.54 -12.27
CA THR A 62 -4.42 5.58 -12.07
C THR A 62 -4.97 4.27 -11.51
N ALA A 63 -4.38 3.12 -11.86
CA ALA A 63 -4.80 1.82 -11.35
C ALA A 63 -4.39 1.64 -9.90
N GLY A 64 -3.15 2.01 -9.54
CA GLY A 64 -2.65 1.98 -8.17
C GLY A 64 -3.40 2.96 -7.26
N ALA A 65 -3.72 4.16 -7.73
CA ALA A 65 -4.48 5.13 -6.96
C ALA A 65 -5.90 4.64 -6.60
N ALA A 66 -6.49 3.77 -7.43
CA ALA A 66 -7.80 3.18 -7.17
C ALA A 66 -7.80 2.17 -6.00
N LEU A 67 -6.63 1.71 -5.56
CA LEU A 67 -6.52 0.74 -4.45
C LEU A 67 -6.43 1.39 -3.06
N LEU A 68 -6.12 2.69 -2.98
CA LEU A 68 -6.10 3.48 -1.74
C LEU A 68 -7.54 3.75 -1.28
#